data_AF-A0A0J8BYV3-F1
#
_entry.id   AF-A0A0J8BYV3-F1
#
_cell.length_a   1.000
_cell.length_b   1.000
_cell.length_c   1.000
_cell.angle_alpha   90.00
_cell.angle_beta   90.00
_cell.angle_gamma   90.00
#
_symmetry.space_group_name_H-M   'P 1'
#
loop_
_entity.id
_entity.type
_entity.pdbx_description
1 polymer ?
#
loop_
_entity_poly.entity_id
_entity_poly.type
_entity_poly.pdbx_seq_one_letter_code
_entity_poly.pdbx_strand_id
1 'polypeptide(L)'
;MTQPPFQPPPPPPQPPHSPNNPYNQPPPPQQAPGFGPPQPPVQAPGHPPMHHGAPPPVPGQPMYPMQPTPPFQAPPFGQRPNASGHPVGAVFLGFFASVIVSMLYSGLILATYEDQTITTANTLYLGHALLNGAVVGCLIGLVGHRNTGAHISGAVIAALGAFFGYTNAIPLIIADRQSPAAIGDMMEADPLIPAKGWWNNEIDGGVDWFSPLGLVLAAAAAWGLAHLIGSRRRQA
;
A
#
# COMPACT_ATOMS: atom_id res chain seq x y z
N MET A 1 -7.85 -31.80 54.52
CA MET A 1 -8.29 -30.43 54.19
C MET A 1 -8.56 -30.40 52.69
N THR A 2 -9.82 -30.27 52.28
CA THR A 2 -10.27 -30.30 50.88
C THR A 2 -10.12 -28.92 50.25
N GLN A 3 -9.44 -28.85 49.12
CA GLN A 3 -9.20 -27.61 48.38
C GLN A 3 -10.53 -27.13 47.75
N PRO A 4 -10.89 -25.83 47.83
CA PRO A 4 -12.10 -25.32 47.23
C PRO A 4 -12.02 -25.38 45.69
N PRO A 5 -13.15 -25.59 45.00
CA PRO A 5 -13.20 -25.67 43.54
C PRO A 5 -12.78 -24.34 42.91
N PHE A 6 -12.04 -24.43 41.81
CA PHE A 6 -11.55 -23.30 41.05
C PHE A 6 -12.72 -22.54 40.42
N GLN A 7 -12.90 -21.26 40.78
CA GLN A 7 -13.85 -20.37 40.13
C GLN A 7 -13.17 -19.63 38.97
N PRO A 8 -13.70 -19.69 37.74
CA PRO A 8 -13.16 -18.91 36.64
C PRO A 8 -13.37 -17.41 36.87
N PRO A 9 -12.46 -16.57 36.36
CA PRO A 9 -12.57 -15.12 36.49
C PRO A 9 -13.82 -14.57 35.78
N PRO A 10 -14.39 -13.47 36.27
CA PRO A 10 -15.52 -12.81 35.62
C PRO A 10 -15.13 -12.27 34.24
N PRO A 11 -16.05 -12.27 33.27
CA PRO A 11 -15.80 -11.71 31.95
C PRO A 11 -15.54 -10.20 32.01
N PRO A 12 -14.74 -9.66 31.08
CA PRO A 12 -14.42 -8.24 31.03
C PRO A 12 -15.68 -7.38 30.77
N PRO A 13 -15.72 -6.14 31.30
CA PRO A 13 -16.81 -5.20 31.04
C PRO A 13 -16.95 -4.93 29.54
N GLN A 14 -18.17 -4.97 29.02
CA GLN A 14 -18.43 -4.57 27.64
C GLN A 14 -18.29 -3.05 27.48
N PRO A 15 -17.71 -2.57 26.36
CA PRO A 15 -17.57 -1.14 26.10
C PRO A 15 -18.94 -0.46 25.92
N PRO A 16 -19.05 0.84 26.29
CA PRO A 16 -20.32 1.57 26.23
C PRO A 16 -20.85 1.66 24.80
N HIS A 17 -22.10 1.22 24.62
CA HIS A 17 -22.81 1.32 23.34
C HIS A 17 -23.17 2.78 23.04
N SER A 18 -22.54 3.36 22.02
CA SER A 18 -22.98 4.64 21.44
C SER A 18 -24.29 4.44 20.64
N PRO A 19 -25.39 5.16 20.95
CA PRO A 19 -26.70 4.94 20.33
C PRO A 19 -26.80 5.23 18.82
N ASN A 20 -25.80 5.91 18.23
CA ASN A 20 -25.89 6.48 16.87
C ASN A 20 -24.90 5.88 15.86
N ASN A 21 -24.43 4.64 16.07
CA ASN A 21 -23.54 3.99 15.11
C ASN A 21 -24.33 3.18 14.05
N PRO A 22 -24.39 3.60 12.77
CA PRO A 22 -25.08 2.87 11.71
C PRO A 22 -24.44 1.51 11.34
N TYR A 23 -23.29 1.18 11.94
CA TYR A 23 -22.61 -0.12 11.82
C TYR A 23 -22.89 -1.09 12.96
N ASN A 24 -23.79 -0.76 13.91
CA ASN A 24 -24.22 -1.70 14.94
C ASN A 24 -25.17 -2.75 14.32
N GLN A 25 -24.61 -3.78 13.68
CA GLN A 25 -25.32 -5.02 13.46
C GLN A 25 -25.35 -5.81 14.77
N PRO A 26 -26.50 -6.40 15.15
CA PRO A 26 -26.56 -7.28 16.32
C PRO A 26 -25.56 -8.43 16.11
N PRO A 27 -24.76 -8.78 17.13
CA PRO A 27 -23.85 -9.90 17.03
C PRO A 27 -24.65 -11.17 16.70
N PRO A 28 -24.17 -12.03 15.78
CA PRO A 28 -24.82 -13.30 15.52
C PRO A 28 -24.88 -14.11 16.83
N PRO A 29 -25.98 -14.84 17.08
CA PRO A 29 -26.15 -15.59 18.31
C PRO A 29 -24.98 -16.56 18.49
N GLN A 30 -24.21 -16.37 19.56
CA GLN A 30 -23.17 -17.30 19.96
C GLN A 30 -23.85 -18.62 20.36
N GLN A 31 -23.63 -19.65 19.55
CA GLN A 31 -23.98 -21.01 19.92
C GLN A 31 -23.16 -21.40 21.16
N ALA A 32 -23.85 -21.85 22.20
CA ALA A 32 -23.22 -22.42 23.39
C ALA A 32 -22.32 -23.60 22.99
N PRO A 33 -21.14 -23.80 23.62
CA PRO A 33 -20.31 -24.99 23.43
C PRO A 33 -21.02 -26.24 23.96
N GLY A 34 -21.90 -26.83 23.14
CA GLY A 34 -22.56 -28.09 23.42
C GLY A 34 -21.64 -29.26 23.09
N PHE A 35 -21.36 -30.10 24.10
CA PHE A 35 -20.87 -31.46 23.91
C PHE A 35 -21.79 -32.20 22.93
N GLY A 36 -21.24 -32.62 21.78
CA GLY A 36 -22.01 -33.18 20.67
C GLY A 36 -22.62 -34.56 20.96
N PRO A 37 -23.75 -34.86 20.29
CA PRO A 37 -24.02 -36.21 19.78
C PRO A 37 -24.72 -36.16 18.39
N PRO A 38 -25.21 -37.30 17.86
CA PRO A 38 -24.56 -38.23 16.93
C PRO A 38 -24.85 -37.95 15.43
N GLN A 39 -24.25 -38.80 14.58
CA GLN A 39 -24.21 -38.84 13.11
C GLN A 39 -25.52 -38.50 12.34
N PRO A 40 -25.39 -38.03 11.08
CA PRO A 40 -26.53 -37.74 10.22
C PRO A 40 -27.15 -39.02 9.61
N PRO A 41 -28.49 -39.15 9.54
CA PRO A 41 -29.13 -40.14 8.71
C PRO A 41 -29.18 -39.68 7.25
N VAL A 42 -28.93 -40.63 6.35
CA VAL A 42 -29.08 -40.51 4.90
C VAL A 42 -30.56 -40.24 4.58
N GLN A 43 -30.89 -39.07 4.03
CA GLN A 43 -32.26 -38.77 3.58
C GLN A 43 -32.41 -38.99 2.08
N ALA A 44 -33.43 -39.78 1.76
CA ALA A 44 -33.88 -40.13 0.41
C ALA A 44 -34.60 -38.95 -0.28
N PRO A 45 -34.69 -38.93 -1.62
CA PRO A 45 -35.20 -37.80 -2.38
C PRO A 45 -36.73 -37.75 -2.34
N GLY A 46 -37.27 -36.64 -1.84
CA GLY A 46 -38.63 -36.19 -2.19
C GLY A 46 -39.59 -35.95 -1.03
N HIS A 47 -39.32 -35.00 -0.14
CA HIS A 47 -40.38 -34.34 0.65
C HIS A 47 -40.00 -32.88 0.96
N PRO A 48 -40.93 -31.90 0.86
CA PRO A 48 -40.69 -30.52 1.26
C PRO A 48 -40.65 -30.38 2.80
N PRO A 49 -39.76 -29.55 3.35
CA PRO A 49 -39.56 -29.43 4.79
C PRO A 49 -40.69 -28.63 5.45
N MET A 50 -41.41 -29.25 6.40
CA MET A 50 -42.33 -28.55 7.29
C MET A 50 -41.55 -27.75 8.35
N HIS A 51 -41.78 -26.43 8.38
CA HIS A 51 -41.23 -25.52 9.36
C HIS A 51 -41.85 -25.77 10.75
N HIS A 52 -41.02 -26.23 11.69
CA HIS A 52 -41.32 -26.25 13.12
C HIS A 52 -41.24 -24.82 13.68
N GLY A 53 -42.34 -24.25 14.16
CA GLY A 53 -42.30 -23.05 15.02
C GLY A 53 -43.37 -21.98 14.84
N ALA A 54 -44.61 -22.30 14.50
CA ALA A 54 -45.70 -21.31 14.53
C ALA A 54 -46.54 -21.46 15.83
N PRO A 55 -46.74 -20.38 16.61
CA PRO A 55 -47.64 -20.40 17.77
C PRO A 55 -49.11 -20.54 17.33
N PRO A 56 -49.99 -21.11 18.18
CA PRO A 56 -51.38 -21.37 17.80
C PRO A 56 -52.15 -20.06 17.54
N PRO A 57 -52.88 -19.94 16.42
CA PRO A 57 -53.64 -18.74 16.12
C PRO A 57 -54.89 -18.63 17.02
N VAL A 58 -55.11 -17.42 17.53
CA VAL A 58 -56.27 -17.06 18.35
C VAL A 58 -57.50 -16.89 17.44
N PRO A 59 -58.66 -17.50 17.74
CA PRO A 59 -59.84 -17.38 16.89
C PRO A 59 -60.44 -15.97 16.94
N GLY A 60 -60.61 -15.31 15.78
CA GLY A 60 -61.51 -14.16 15.65
C GLY A 60 -61.03 -12.89 14.92
N GLN A 61 -59.86 -12.88 14.27
CA GLN A 61 -59.39 -11.70 13.54
C GLN A 61 -59.62 -11.83 12.01
N PRO A 62 -60.14 -10.80 11.33
CA PRO A 62 -60.35 -10.81 9.88
C PRO A 62 -59.01 -10.87 9.14
N MET A 63 -58.81 -11.93 8.36
CA MET A 63 -57.65 -12.09 7.47
C MET A 63 -57.72 -11.04 6.34
N TYR A 64 -56.79 -10.10 6.35
CA TYR A 64 -56.53 -9.24 5.20
C TYR A 64 -55.76 -10.03 4.11
N PRO A 65 -55.97 -9.71 2.81
CA PRO A 65 -55.32 -10.42 1.71
C PRO A 65 -53.80 -10.17 1.76
N MET A 66 -53.05 -11.26 1.95
CA MET A 66 -51.60 -11.23 1.99
C MET A 66 -51.08 -11.09 0.54
N GLN A 67 -50.55 -9.93 0.19
CA GLN A 67 -49.95 -9.68 -1.12
C GLN A 67 -48.67 -10.53 -1.30
N PRO A 68 -48.45 -11.16 -2.48
CA PRO A 68 -47.25 -11.94 -2.74
C PRO A 68 -46.02 -11.03 -2.66
N THR A 69 -45.17 -11.26 -1.67
CA THR A 69 -43.90 -10.54 -1.54
C THR A 69 -42.96 -11.03 -2.65
N PRO A 70 -42.36 -10.15 -3.46
CA PRO A 70 -41.40 -10.56 -4.48
C PRO A 70 -40.25 -11.32 -3.82
N PRO A 71 -39.74 -12.40 -4.45
CA PRO A 71 -38.65 -13.18 -3.88
C PRO A 71 -37.42 -12.28 -3.71
N PHE A 72 -36.99 -12.12 -2.45
CA PHE A 72 -35.76 -11.43 -2.12
C PHE A 72 -34.57 -12.22 -2.67
N GLN A 73 -34.00 -11.77 -3.79
CA GLN A 73 -32.70 -12.22 -4.24
C GLN A 73 -31.65 -11.57 -3.35
N ALA A 74 -31.18 -12.31 -2.34
CA ALA A 74 -29.99 -11.92 -1.60
C ALA A 74 -28.85 -11.68 -2.61
N PRO A 75 -28.14 -10.53 -2.53
CA PRO A 75 -26.95 -10.32 -3.35
C PRO A 75 -26.05 -11.53 -3.18
N PRO A 76 -25.49 -12.09 -4.27
CA PRO A 76 -24.61 -13.22 -4.13
C PRO A 76 -23.50 -12.80 -3.18
N PHE A 77 -23.32 -13.53 -2.08
CA PHE A 77 -22.11 -13.51 -1.27
C PHE A 77 -20.99 -14.14 -2.12
N GLY A 78 -20.71 -13.53 -3.28
CA GLY A 78 -19.67 -13.90 -4.19
C GLY A 78 -18.37 -13.35 -3.63
N GLN A 79 -17.45 -14.26 -3.34
CA GLN A 79 -16.03 -13.94 -3.22
C GLN A 79 -15.69 -12.89 -4.26
N ARG A 80 -15.41 -11.66 -3.82
CA ARG A 80 -14.71 -10.71 -4.68
C ARG A 80 -13.45 -11.44 -5.12
N PRO A 81 -13.16 -11.57 -6.43
CA PRO A 81 -11.88 -12.06 -6.85
C PRO A 81 -10.85 -11.13 -6.21
N ASN A 82 -10.13 -11.65 -5.21
CA ASN A 82 -8.95 -10.99 -4.69
C ASN A 82 -7.97 -11.02 -5.86
N ALA A 83 -7.95 -9.94 -6.65
CA ALA A 83 -6.84 -9.63 -7.51
C ALA A 83 -5.62 -9.47 -6.59
N SER A 84 -4.96 -10.60 -6.31
CA SER A 84 -3.85 -10.71 -5.39
C SER A 84 -2.61 -10.21 -6.13
N GLY A 85 -2.32 -8.93 -5.93
CA GLY A 85 -1.01 -8.39 -6.26
C GLY A 85 0.06 -8.98 -5.34
N HIS A 86 1.32 -8.85 -5.74
CA HIS A 86 2.48 -9.22 -4.94
C HIS A 86 3.14 -7.94 -4.42
N PRO A 87 2.62 -7.30 -3.35
CA PRO A 87 3.07 -5.97 -2.93
C PRO A 87 4.56 -5.95 -2.58
N VAL A 88 5.05 -6.98 -1.89
CA VAL A 88 6.47 -7.11 -1.52
C VAL A 88 7.34 -7.24 -2.77
N GLY A 89 6.96 -8.11 -3.72
CA GLY A 89 7.68 -8.26 -4.98
C GLY A 89 7.68 -6.99 -5.82
N ALA A 90 6.57 -6.24 -5.80
CA ALA A 90 6.48 -4.94 -6.47
C ALA A 90 7.47 -3.92 -5.88
N VAL A 91 7.56 -3.85 -4.56
CA VAL A 91 8.49 -2.96 -3.84
C VAL A 91 9.93 -3.30 -4.15
N PHE A 92 10.33 -4.58 -4.09
CA PHE A 92 11.69 -4.99 -4.46
C PHE A 92 12.03 -4.71 -5.91
N LEU A 93 11.11 -4.99 -6.83
CA LEU A 93 11.30 -4.72 -8.25
C LEU A 93 11.43 -3.22 -8.52
N GLY A 94 10.54 -2.41 -7.92
CA GLY A 94 10.59 -0.95 -8.02
C GLY A 94 11.89 -0.39 -7.43
N PHE A 95 12.34 -0.90 -6.29
CA PHE A 95 13.63 -0.53 -5.69
C PHE A 95 14.80 -0.83 -6.61
N PHE A 96 14.89 -2.05 -7.13
CA PHE A 96 15.97 -2.45 -8.02
C PHE A 96 16.00 -1.62 -9.31
N ALA A 97 14.83 -1.39 -9.92
CA ALA A 97 14.72 -0.52 -11.08
C ALA A 97 15.14 0.91 -10.77
N SER A 98 14.74 1.44 -9.61
CA SER A 98 15.13 2.79 -9.14
C SER A 98 16.65 2.92 -9.04
N VAL A 99 17.33 1.93 -8.44
CA VAL A 99 18.80 1.91 -8.34
C VAL A 99 19.47 1.95 -9.72
N ILE A 100 18.97 1.17 -10.69
CA ILE A 100 19.52 1.18 -12.06
C ILE A 100 19.33 2.56 -12.70
N VAL A 101 18.13 3.13 -12.64
CA VAL A 101 17.86 4.46 -13.23
C VAL A 101 18.72 5.53 -12.55
N SER A 102 18.87 5.49 -11.23
CA SER A 102 19.79 6.37 -10.49
C SER A 102 21.23 6.24 -10.95
N MET A 103 21.75 5.02 -11.11
CA MET A 103 23.12 4.81 -11.60
C MET A 103 23.32 5.30 -13.03
N LEU A 104 22.34 5.07 -13.91
CA LEU A 104 22.38 5.58 -15.29
C LEU A 104 22.41 7.12 -15.30
N TYR A 105 21.62 7.77 -14.45
CA TYR A 105 21.66 9.21 -14.29
C TYR A 105 23.01 9.70 -13.74
N SER A 106 23.54 9.08 -12.69
CA SER A 106 24.87 9.45 -12.16
C SER A 106 25.96 9.31 -13.22
N GLY A 107 25.92 8.24 -14.03
CA GLY A 107 26.83 8.03 -15.15
C GLY A 107 26.65 9.05 -16.28
N LEU A 108 25.40 9.45 -16.57
CA LEU A 108 25.11 10.52 -17.53
C LEU A 108 25.70 11.85 -17.07
N ILE A 109 25.51 12.21 -15.80
CA ILE A 109 26.10 13.41 -15.22
C ILE A 109 27.63 13.34 -15.29
N LEU A 110 28.24 12.22 -14.88
CA LEU A 110 29.68 12.02 -15.00
C LEU A 110 30.19 12.21 -16.44
N ALA A 111 29.43 11.75 -17.43
CA ALA A 111 29.83 11.88 -18.83
C ALA A 111 29.67 13.29 -19.41
N THR A 112 28.95 14.20 -18.74
CA THR A 112 28.55 15.49 -19.31
C THR A 112 28.80 16.70 -18.42
N TYR A 113 29.27 16.52 -17.18
CA TYR A 113 29.33 17.60 -16.18
C TYR A 113 30.23 18.79 -16.60
N GLU A 114 31.24 18.59 -17.43
CA GLU A 114 32.14 19.66 -17.88
C GLU A 114 31.44 20.66 -18.81
N ASP A 115 30.46 20.19 -19.59
CA ASP A 115 29.78 20.97 -20.63
C ASP A 115 28.40 21.49 -20.18
N GLN A 116 27.99 21.20 -18.94
CA GLN A 116 26.66 21.53 -18.46
C GLN A 116 26.55 22.98 -17.97
N THR A 117 25.53 23.68 -18.45
CA THR A 117 25.03 24.87 -17.76
C THR A 117 24.19 24.46 -16.54
N ILE A 118 24.01 25.38 -15.59
CA ILE A 118 23.12 25.17 -14.42
C ILE A 118 21.70 24.77 -14.89
N THR A 119 21.18 25.41 -15.94
CA THR A 119 19.87 25.08 -16.52
C THR A 119 19.82 23.65 -17.06
N THR A 120 20.89 23.21 -17.73
CA THR A 120 21.01 21.84 -18.24
C THR A 120 21.04 20.83 -17.09
N ALA A 121 21.86 21.06 -16.07
CA ALA A 121 21.95 20.18 -14.89
C ALA A 121 20.59 20.06 -14.17
N ASN A 122 19.92 21.19 -13.95
CA ASN A 122 18.59 21.25 -13.34
C ASN A 122 17.53 20.50 -14.18
N THR A 123 17.56 20.66 -15.50
CA THR A 123 16.65 19.96 -16.41
C THR A 123 16.89 18.46 -16.39
N LEU A 124 18.16 18.03 -16.41
CA LEU A 124 18.53 16.61 -16.33
C LEU A 124 18.10 16.00 -14.99
N TYR A 125 18.27 16.73 -13.89
CA TYR A 125 17.81 16.27 -12.57
C TYR A 125 16.29 16.08 -12.51
N LEU A 126 15.50 17.06 -12.97
CA LEU A 126 14.03 16.90 -13.02
C LEU A 126 13.61 15.80 -14.00
N GLY A 127 14.28 15.68 -15.14
CA GLY A 127 14.06 14.63 -16.11
C GLY A 127 14.29 13.24 -15.51
N HIS A 128 15.40 13.06 -14.78
CA HIS A 128 15.69 11.85 -14.01
C HIS A 128 14.64 11.57 -12.95
N ALA A 129 14.29 12.56 -12.13
CA ALA A 129 13.28 12.40 -11.09
C ALA A 129 11.93 11.92 -11.66
N LEU A 130 11.48 12.55 -12.75
CA LEU A 130 10.26 12.17 -13.46
C LEU A 130 10.36 10.76 -14.06
N LEU A 131 11.45 10.45 -14.76
CA LEU A 131 11.69 9.14 -15.37
C LEU A 131 11.72 8.04 -14.31
N ASN A 132 12.47 8.25 -13.23
CA ASN A 132 12.57 7.31 -12.13
C ASN A 132 11.21 7.07 -11.48
N GLY A 133 10.49 8.15 -11.16
CA GLY A 133 9.12 8.06 -10.65
C GLY A 133 8.20 7.30 -11.60
N ALA A 134 8.29 7.55 -12.90
CA ALA A 134 7.46 6.86 -13.89
C ALA A 134 7.76 5.36 -13.98
N VAL A 135 9.04 4.98 -14.03
CA VAL A 135 9.45 3.57 -14.07
C VAL A 135 8.99 2.84 -12.80
N VAL A 136 9.30 3.40 -11.62
CA VAL A 136 8.91 2.80 -10.33
C VAL A 136 7.39 2.70 -10.22
N GLY A 137 6.66 3.77 -10.53
CA GLY A 137 5.19 3.80 -10.47
C GLY A 137 4.54 2.77 -11.38
N CYS A 138 5.01 2.65 -12.62
CA CYS A 138 4.52 1.64 -13.55
C CYS A 138 4.73 0.21 -13.02
N LEU A 139 5.94 -0.12 -12.55
CA LEU A 139 6.24 -1.45 -12.03
C LEU A 139 5.43 -1.78 -10.77
N ILE A 140 5.31 -0.81 -9.86
CA ILE A 140 4.51 -0.94 -8.63
C ILE A 140 3.03 -1.14 -8.98
N GLY A 141 2.48 -0.38 -9.92
CA GLY A 141 1.10 -0.52 -10.36
C GLY A 141 0.81 -1.87 -11.02
N LEU A 142 1.74 -2.36 -11.85
CA LEU A 142 1.61 -3.64 -12.54
C LEU A 142 1.66 -4.85 -11.59
N VAL A 143 2.57 -4.84 -10.61
CA VAL A 143 2.82 -5.99 -9.73
C VAL A 143 2.03 -5.89 -8.43
N GLY A 144 2.03 -4.71 -7.80
CA GLY A 144 1.39 -4.44 -6.51
C GLY A 144 -0.12 -4.20 -6.61
N HIS A 145 -0.65 -4.01 -7.83
CA HIS A 145 -2.07 -3.77 -8.09
C HIS A 145 -2.62 -2.61 -7.24
N ARG A 146 -3.64 -2.85 -6.42
CA ARG A 146 -4.37 -1.83 -5.64
C ARG A 146 -3.85 -1.70 -4.20
N ASN A 147 -2.67 -2.24 -3.92
CA ASN A 147 -2.11 -2.19 -2.59
C ASN A 147 -1.58 -0.78 -2.29
N THR A 148 -2.29 -0.05 -1.43
CA THR A 148 -1.90 1.30 -1.00
C THR A 148 -0.49 1.33 -0.40
N GLY A 149 -0.11 0.31 0.37
CA GLY A 149 1.24 0.19 0.94
C GLY A 149 2.31 0.15 -0.15
N ALA A 150 2.12 -0.65 -1.19
CA ALA A 150 3.02 -0.71 -2.33
C ALA A 150 3.12 0.63 -3.07
N HIS A 151 2.00 1.37 -3.21
CA HIS A 151 2.00 2.70 -3.82
C HIS A 151 2.79 3.71 -2.99
N ILE A 152 2.61 3.71 -1.65
CA ILE A 152 3.36 4.59 -0.74
C ILE A 152 4.85 4.25 -0.82
N SER A 153 5.20 2.98 -0.71
CA SER A 153 6.58 2.52 -0.83
C SER A 153 7.19 2.90 -2.18
N GLY A 154 6.44 2.78 -3.28
CA GLY A 154 6.88 3.21 -4.60
C GLY A 154 7.21 4.71 -4.67
N ALA A 155 6.36 5.56 -4.07
CA ALA A 155 6.61 7.00 -4.00
C ALA A 155 7.89 7.34 -3.20
N VAL A 156 8.10 6.67 -2.06
CA VAL A 156 9.32 6.83 -1.25
C VAL A 156 10.57 6.36 -2.01
N ILE A 157 10.49 5.19 -2.65
CA ILE A 157 11.59 4.63 -3.45
C ILE A 157 11.97 5.55 -4.62
N ALA A 158 10.98 6.12 -5.29
CA ALA A 158 11.21 7.03 -6.41
C ALA A 158 11.91 8.32 -5.95
N ALA A 159 11.46 8.92 -4.84
CA ALA A 159 12.12 10.09 -4.25
C ALA A 159 13.55 9.77 -3.82
N LEU A 160 13.77 8.65 -3.13
CA LEU A 160 15.12 8.21 -2.75
C LEU A 160 16.01 7.97 -3.97
N GLY A 161 15.47 7.39 -5.06
CA GLY A 161 16.24 7.22 -6.30
C GLY A 161 16.60 8.53 -6.99
N ALA A 162 15.73 9.55 -6.93
CA ALA A 162 16.07 10.90 -7.40
C ALA A 162 17.23 11.48 -6.58
N PHE A 163 17.13 11.42 -5.25
CA PHE A 163 18.18 11.86 -4.32
C PHE A 163 19.51 11.12 -4.55
N PHE A 164 19.51 9.80 -4.55
CA PHE A 164 20.72 8.99 -4.73
C PHE A 164 21.30 9.09 -6.13
N GLY A 165 20.49 9.34 -7.15
CA GLY A 165 21.01 9.61 -8.51
C GLY A 165 21.90 10.85 -8.53
N TYR A 166 21.47 11.94 -7.87
CA TYR A 166 22.27 13.15 -7.74
C TYR A 166 23.49 12.93 -6.83
N THR A 167 23.27 12.43 -5.61
CA THR A 167 24.35 12.34 -4.61
C THR A 167 25.43 11.34 -5.00
N ASN A 168 25.13 10.28 -5.75
CA ASN A 168 26.15 9.38 -6.27
C ASN A 168 26.96 9.98 -7.43
N ALA A 169 26.48 11.04 -8.11
CA ALA A 169 27.25 11.69 -9.16
C ALA A 169 28.44 12.49 -8.60
N ILE A 170 28.28 13.11 -7.43
CA ILE A 170 29.34 13.93 -6.79
C ILE A 170 30.65 13.15 -6.54
N PRO A 171 30.66 12.00 -5.84
CA PRO A 171 31.90 11.26 -5.63
C PRO A 171 32.50 10.74 -6.94
N LEU A 172 31.70 10.46 -7.96
CA LEU A 172 32.19 10.09 -9.29
C LEU A 172 32.90 11.27 -9.96
N ILE A 173 32.32 12.47 -9.91
CA ILE A 173 32.95 13.70 -10.44
C ILE A 173 34.25 14.02 -9.69
N ILE A 174 34.27 13.88 -8.35
CA ILE A 174 35.47 14.11 -7.55
C ILE A 174 36.58 13.13 -7.96
N ALA A 175 36.25 11.85 -8.12
CA ALA A 175 37.19 10.83 -8.54
C ALA A 175 37.78 11.10 -9.93
N ASP A 176 36.95 11.60 -10.85
CA ASP A 176 37.33 11.95 -12.22
C ASP A 176 38.21 13.22 -12.27
N ARG A 177 37.83 14.29 -11.56
CA ARG A 177 38.56 15.56 -11.54
C ARG A 177 39.90 15.51 -10.80
N GLN A 178 39.98 14.72 -9.74
CA GLN A 178 41.14 14.72 -8.84
C GLN A 178 41.89 13.39 -8.91
N SER A 179 41.31 12.35 -8.30
CA SER A 179 41.76 10.97 -8.38
C SER A 179 40.77 10.08 -7.59
N PRO A 180 40.74 8.76 -7.80
CA PRO A 180 39.94 7.86 -6.98
C PRO A 180 40.24 7.92 -5.47
N ALA A 181 41.46 8.30 -5.08
CA ALA A 181 41.84 8.45 -3.67
C ALA A 181 41.11 9.63 -2.99
N ALA A 182 40.71 10.65 -3.75
CA ALA A 182 39.99 11.80 -3.23
C ALA A 182 38.59 11.46 -2.67
N ILE A 183 38.01 10.31 -3.06
CA ILE A 183 36.80 9.79 -2.42
C ILE A 183 37.09 9.46 -0.95
N GLY A 184 38.24 8.86 -0.66
CA GLY A 184 38.66 8.54 0.72
C GLY A 184 38.83 9.81 1.55
N ASP A 185 39.53 10.80 0.99
CA ASP A 185 39.74 12.10 1.65
C ASP A 185 38.40 12.82 1.91
N MET A 186 37.47 12.78 0.95
CA MET A 186 36.11 13.33 1.13
C MET A 186 35.36 12.61 2.26
N MET A 187 35.44 11.27 2.33
CA MET A 187 34.78 10.48 3.37
C MET A 187 35.37 10.73 4.77
N GLU A 188 36.67 11.01 4.86
CA GLU A 188 37.34 11.35 6.13
C GLU A 188 37.01 12.78 6.56
N ALA A 189 36.99 13.74 5.63
CA ALA A 189 36.71 15.14 5.92
C ALA A 189 35.23 15.36 6.28
N ASP A 190 34.31 14.90 5.44
CA ASP A 190 32.87 15.02 5.65
C ASP A 190 32.08 14.09 4.71
N PRO A 191 31.59 12.94 5.19
CA PRO A 191 30.88 11.99 4.33
C PRO A 191 29.53 12.51 3.84
N LEU A 192 29.03 13.62 4.39
CA LEU A 192 27.78 14.24 3.97
C LEU A 192 27.96 15.28 2.86
N ILE A 193 29.17 15.51 2.35
CA ILE A 193 29.43 16.42 1.22
C ILE A 193 28.44 16.22 0.07
N PRO A 194 28.16 14.99 -0.41
CA PRO A 194 27.20 14.80 -1.49
C PRO A 194 25.77 15.24 -1.12
N ALA A 195 25.31 14.92 0.09
CA ALA A 195 23.99 15.31 0.58
C ALA A 195 23.90 16.83 0.81
N LYS A 196 24.99 17.46 1.25
CA LYS A 196 25.10 18.91 1.42
C LYS A 196 25.09 19.63 0.07
N GLY A 197 25.78 19.09 -0.93
CA GLY A 197 25.75 19.62 -2.30
C GLY A 197 24.36 19.56 -2.92
N TRP A 198 23.60 18.50 -2.62
CA TRP A 198 22.20 18.39 -3.02
C TRP A 198 21.28 19.39 -2.31
N TRP A 199 21.54 19.70 -1.03
CA TRP A 199 20.66 20.56 -0.24
C TRP A 199 20.99 22.06 -0.38
N ASN A 200 22.25 22.41 -0.64
CA ASN A 200 22.73 23.78 -0.60
C ASN A 200 23.04 24.32 -2.00
N ASN A 201 22.71 25.59 -2.22
CA ASN A 201 23.13 26.36 -3.39
C ASN A 201 24.59 26.79 -3.21
N GLU A 202 25.47 26.34 -4.12
CA GLU A 202 26.90 26.66 -4.10
C GLU A 202 27.21 28.16 -4.27
N ILE A 203 26.31 28.93 -4.90
CA ILE A 203 26.52 30.36 -5.19
C ILE A 203 26.20 31.23 -3.98
N ASP A 204 25.09 30.92 -3.28
CA ASP A 204 24.53 31.79 -2.24
C ASP A 204 24.66 31.23 -0.81
N GLY A 205 25.15 29.99 -0.66
CA GLY A 205 25.30 29.32 0.64
C GLY A 205 23.98 28.98 1.35
N GLY A 206 22.84 29.20 0.68
CA GLY A 206 21.49 28.91 1.19
C GLY A 206 20.93 27.57 0.70
N VAL A 207 19.67 27.28 1.03
CA VAL A 207 18.98 26.06 0.58
C VAL A 207 18.70 26.13 -0.92
N ASP A 208 19.09 25.10 -1.66
CA ASP A 208 18.65 24.90 -3.03
C ASP A 208 17.22 24.34 -3.05
N TRP A 209 16.24 25.23 -3.15
CA TRP A 209 14.83 24.86 -3.22
C TRP A 209 14.45 24.09 -4.48
N PHE A 210 15.33 24.04 -5.50
CA PHE A 210 15.09 23.26 -6.70
C PHE A 210 15.23 21.76 -6.44
N SER A 211 16.19 21.37 -5.60
CA SER A 211 16.48 19.97 -5.29
C SER A 211 15.31 19.20 -4.66
N PRO A 212 14.56 19.74 -3.68
CA PRO A 212 13.32 19.13 -3.16
C PRO A 212 12.21 18.97 -4.20
N LEU A 213 12.13 19.82 -5.23
CA LEU A 213 11.12 19.69 -6.29
C LEU A 213 11.27 18.36 -7.04
N GLY A 214 12.51 17.90 -7.25
CA GLY A 214 12.78 16.59 -7.83
C GLY A 214 12.19 15.45 -7.01
N LEU A 215 12.28 15.51 -5.68
CA LEU A 215 11.70 14.49 -4.79
C LEU A 215 10.18 14.44 -4.90
N VAL A 216 9.54 15.62 -4.86
CA VAL A 216 8.08 15.74 -5.00
C VAL A 216 7.63 15.23 -6.36
N LEU A 217 8.33 15.61 -7.42
CA LEU A 217 8.03 15.19 -8.79
C LEU A 217 8.12 13.67 -8.94
N ALA A 218 9.21 13.05 -8.45
CA ALA A 218 9.40 11.61 -8.50
C ALA A 218 8.32 10.86 -7.70
N ALA A 219 8.02 11.31 -6.48
CA ALA A 219 7.00 10.72 -5.62
C ALA A 219 5.60 10.83 -6.25
N ALA A 220 5.24 12.01 -6.77
CA ALA A 220 3.96 12.26 -7.41
C ALA A 220 3.77 11.42 -8.67
N ALA A 221 4.80 11.33 -9.52
CA ALA A 221 4.79 10.50 -10.72
C ALA A 221 4.63 9.01 -10.36
N ALA A 222 5.40 8.51 -9.39
CA ALA A 222 5.32 7.12 -8.96
C ALA A 222 3.96 6.77 -8.38
N TRP A 223 3.45 7.60 -7.47
CA TRP A 223 2.13 7.42 -6.87
C TRP A 223 1.02 7.43 -7.93
N GLY A 224 1.01 8.47 -8.77
CA GLY A 224 -0.03 8.68 -9.79
C GLY A 224 -0.09 7.53 -10.79
N LEU A 225 1.07 7.10 -11.31
CA LEU A 225 1.14 5.99 -12.26
C LEU A 225 0.83 4.64 -11.61
N ALA A 226 1.32 4.39 -10.39
CA ALA A 226 0.97 3.17 -9.65
C ALA A 226 -0.54 3.05 -9.44
N HIS A 227 -1.19 4.16 -9.07
CA HIS A 227 -2.63 4.20 -8.86
C HIS A 227 -3.41 4.01 -10.17
N LEU A 228 -3.01 4.72 -11.24
CA LEU A 228 -3.64 4.64 -12.55
C LEU A 228 -3.54 3.23 -13.15
N ILE A 229 -2.35 2.61 -13.07
CA ILE A 229 -2.11 1.29 -13.67
C ILE A 229 -2.71 0.18 -12.81
N GLY A 230 -2.55 0.26 -11.49
CA GLY A 230 -3.08 -0.72 -10.55
C GLY A 230 -4.62 -0.78 -10.51
N SER A 231 -5.30 0.29 -10.96
CA SER A 231 -6.77 0.36 -10.98
C SER A 231 -7.42 -0.18 -12.26
N ARG A 232 -6.75 -0.17 -13.42
CA ARG A 232 -7.32 -0.50 -14.75
C ARG A 232 -7.85 -1.94 -14.91
N ARG A 233 -7.32 -2.95 -14.20
CA ARG A 233 -7.71 -4.38 -14.34
C ARG A 233 -9.10 -4.77 -13.82
N ARG A 234 -10.02 -3.83 -13.58
CA ARG A 234 -11.44 -4.12 -13.30
C ARG A 234 -12.39 -3.77 -14.44
N GLN A 235 -11.91 -3.05 -15.46
CA GLN A 235 -12.74 -2.55 -16.56
C GLN A 235 -12.66 -3.40 -17.83
N ALA A 236 -11.70 -4.33 -17.89
CA ALA A 236 -11.55 -5.34 -18.93
C ALA A 236 -11.91 -6.71 -18.34
#